data_AF-A0A0A1I657-F1
#
_entry.id   AF-A0A0A1I657-F1
#
_cell.length_a   1.000
_cell.length_b   1.000
_cell.length_c   1.000
_cell.angle_alpha   90.00
_cell.angle_beta   90.00
_cell.angle_gamma   90.00
#
_symmetry.space_group_name_H-M   'P 1'
#
loop_
_entity.id
_entity.type
_entity.pdbx_description
1 polymer ?
#
loop_
_entity_poly.entity_id
_entity_poly.type
_entity_poly.pdbx_seq_one_letter_code
_entity_poly.pdbx_strand_id
1 'polypeptide(L)'
;EMHQYLDSDGSGTSAACVSNTIGAERLSTATAWLRNNKKVGVIGEFAGGANEGCKAAVKSLLDHAKTNSDVWLGAIWWAAGP
;
A
#
# COMPACT_ATOMS: atom_id res chain seq x y z
N GLU A 1 12.29 -3.65 -0.74
CA GLU A 1 10.94 -4.11 -1.11
C GLU A 1 10.15 -4.18 0.20
N MET A 2 8.85 -3.87 0.18
CA MET A 2 7.94 -3.88 1.34
C MET A 2 6.55 -4.38 0.94
N HIS A 3 5.88 -5.12 1.82
CA HIS A 3 4.50 -5.58 1.63
C HIS A 3 3.52 -4.75 2.46
N GLN A 4 2.30 -4.56 1.95
CA GLN A 4 1.27 -3.84 2.70
C GLN A 4 -0.16 -4.29 2.38
N TYR A 5 -0.81 -4.92 3.37
CA TYR A 5 -2.26 -5.15 3.37
C TYR A 5 -2.99 -4.09 4.17
N LEU A 6 -4.32 -4.04 4.06
CA LEU A 6 -5.15 -2.91 4.50
C LEU A 6 -6.17 -3.28 5.60
N ASP A 7 -6.17 -4.55 6.01
CA ASP A 7 -6.95 -5.08 7.13
C ASP A 7 -6.32 -4.76 8.49
N SER A 8 -7.05 -5.03 9.58
CA SER A 8 -6.73 -4.55 10.93
C SER A 8 -5.32 -4.88 11.41
N ASP A 9 -4.84 -6.08 11.13
CA ASP A 9 -3.50 -6.54 11.52
C ASP A 9 -2.48 -6.48 10.38
N GLY A 10 -2.90 -6.07 9.17
CA GLY A 10 -2.05 -6.00 7.99
C GLY A 10 -1.61 -7.38 7.46
N SER A 11 -2.33 -8.44 7.82
CA SER A 11 -2.04 -9.81 7.38
C SER A 11 -2.54 -10.12 5.97
N GLY A 12 -3.55 -9.38 5.47
CA GLY A 12 -4.21 -9.67 4.19
C GLY A 12 -5.19 -10.84 4.25
N THR A 13 -5.60 -11.27 5.44
CA THR A 13 -6.51 -12.42 5.63
C THR A 13 -7.97 -12.01 5.76
N SER A 14 -8.25 -10.71 5.97
CA SER A 14 -9.61 -10.17 6.02
C SER A 14 -9.97 -9.38 4.75
N ALA A 15 -11.22 -9.52 4.31
CA ALA A 15 -11.77 -8.73 3.20
C ALA A 15 -12.10 -7.27 3.59
N ALA A 16 -12.03 -6.93 4.88
CA ALA A 16 -12.31 -5.58 5.38
C ALA A 16 -11.04 -4.73 5.45
N CYS A 17 -11.12 -3.49 4.99
CA CYS A 17 -10.06 -2.50 5.16
C CYS A 17 -10.38 -1.58 6.35
N VAL A 18 -9.36 -1.16 7.10
CA VAL A 18 -9.54 -0.37 8.33
C VAL A 18 -10.26 0.97 8.09
N SER A 19 -9.89 1.66 7.01
CA SER A 19 -10.48 2.95 6.63
C SER A 19 -10.25 3.21 5.13
N ASN A 20 -10.88 4.25 4.59
CA ASN A 20 -10.69 4.68 3.20
C ASN A 20 -9.30 5.30 2.94
N THR A 21 -8.53 5.61 3.97
CA THR A 21 -7.24 6.32 3.90
C THR A 21 -6.07 5.49 4.42
N ILE A 22 -6.32 4.29 4.95
CA ILE A 22 -5.33 3.46 5.63
C ILE A 22 -4.11 3.14 4.74
N GLY A 23 -4.29 3.10 3.42
CA GLY A 23 -3.22 2.88 2.45
C GLY A 23 -2.12 3.95 2.51
N ALA A 24 -2.48 5.23 2.43
CA ALA A 24 -1.51 6.33 2.53
C ALA A 24 -0.91 6.43 3.94
N GLU A 25 -1.73 6.23 4.97
CA GLU A 25 -1.29 6.29 6.37
C GLU A 25 -0.17 5.28 6.64
N ARG A 26 -0.35 4.02 6.22
CA ARG A 26 0.64 2.94 6.43
C ARG A 26 1.93 3.14 5.63
N LEU A 27 1.87 3.79 4.46
CA LEU A 27 3.08 4.09 3.68
C LEU A 27 3.84 5.34 4.14
N SER A 28 3.22 6.22 4.92
CA SER A 28 3.78 7.55 5.24
C SER A 28 5.17 7.49 5.89
N THR A 29 5.33 6.66 6.94
CA THR A 29 6.60 6.52 7.67
C THR A 29 7.68 5.86 6.80
N ALA A 30 7.34 4.82 6.05
CA ALA A 30 8.26 4.16 5.12
C ALA A 30 8.74 5.12 4.02
N THR A 31 7.83 5.94 3.48
CA THR A 31 8.14 6.98 2.48
C THR A 31 9.16 7.98 3.02
N ALA A 32 8.93 8.50 4.23
CA ALA A 32 9.87 9.41 4.88
C ALA A 32 11.24 8.74 5.12
N TRP A 33 11.23 7.48 5.55
CA TRP A 33 12.47 6.73 5.75
C TRP A 33 13.26 6.54 4.45
N LEU A 34 12.60 6.15 3.35
CA LEU A 34 13.25 5.99 2.05
C LEU A 34 13.91 7.31 1.60
N ARG A 35 13.18 8.42 1.72
CA ARG A 35 13.67 9.75 1.34
C ARG A 35 14.88 10.19 2.17
N ASN A 36 14.77 10.07 3.49
CA ASN A 36 15.85 10.47 4.41
C ASN A 36 17.13 9.64 4.22
N ASN A 37 16.98 8.38 3.81
CA ASN A 37 18.10 7.45 3.63
C ASN A 37 18.58 7.35 2.18
N LYS A 38 18.05 8.19 1.28
CA LYS A 38 18.37 8.16 -0.17
C LYS A 38 18.19 6.76 -0.77
N LYS A 39 17.10 6.10 -0.40
CA LYS A 39 16.71 4.77 -0.88
C LYS A 39 15.44 4.87 -1.72
N VAL A 40 15.22 3.83 -2.51
CA VAL A 40 14.00 3.62 -3.29
C VAL A 40 13.35 2.31 -2.88
N GLY A 41 12.04 2.23 -3.04
CA GLY A 41 11.20 1.09 -2.66
C GLY A 41 10.28 0.66 -3.80
N VAL A 42 9.85 -0.59 -3.72
CA VAL A 42 8.75 -1.18 -4.49
C VAL A 42 7.83 -1.81 -3.47
N ILE A 43 6.52 -1.66 -3.67
CA ILE A 43 5.49 -2.36 -2.89
C ILE A 43 5.27 -3.71 -3.57
N GLY A 44 5.98 -4.75 -3.13
CA GLY A 44 5.99 -6.06 -3.81
C GLY A 44 4.72 -6.84 -3.63
N GLU A 45 3.95 -6.55 -2.57
CA GLU A 45 2.62 -7.10 -2.35
C GLU A 45 1.71 -6.04 -1.75
N PHE A 46 0.50 -5.92 -2.31
CA PHE A 46 -0.63 -5.24 -1.67
C PHE A 46 -1.94 -5.83 -2.18
N ALA A 47 -2.99 -5.74 -1.36
CA ALA A 47 -4.34 -6.16 -1.73
C ALA A 47 -5.41 -5.48 -0.87
N GLY A 48 -6.67 -5.62 -1.29
CA GLY A 48 -7.86 -5.27 -0.53
C GLY A 48 -9.07 -6.02 -1.05
N GLY A 49 -10.10 -6.20 -0.21
CA GLY A 49 -11.33 -6.86 -0.60
C GLY A 49 -12.09 -6.13 -1.73
N ALA A 50 -12.93 -6.85 -2.47
CA ALA A 50 -13.73 -6.30 -3.58
C ALA A 50 -14.97 -5.51 -3.08
N ASN A 51 -14.74 -4.43 -2.32
CA ASN A 51 -15.77 -3.54 -1.77
C ASN A 51 -15.34 -2.06 -1.87
N GLU A 52 -16.30 -1.13 -1.77
CA GLU A 52 -16.03 0.30 -1.97
C GLU A 52 -15.02 0.89 -0.98
N GLY A 53 -15.05 0.46 0.28
CA GLY A 53 -14.09 0.92 1.29
C GLY A 53 -12.66 0.53 0.94
N CYS A 54 -12.45 -0.73 0.56
CA CYS A 54 -11.15 -1.22 0.12
C CYS A 54 -10.69 -0.63 -1.23
N LYS A 55 -11.61 -0.37 -2.17
CA LYS A 55 -11.27 0.36 -3.41
C LYS A 55 -10.72 1.75 -3.09
N ALA A 56 -11.35 2.47 -2.17
CA ALA A 56 -10.87 3.78 -1.73
C ALA A 56 -9.50 3.67 -1.02
N ALA A 57 -9.33 2.68 -0.15
CA ALA A 57 -8.08 2.43 0.57
C ALA A 57 -6.91 2.07 -0.37
N VAL A 58 -7.14 1.21 -1.36
CA VAL A 58 -6.16 0.87 -2.41
C VAL A 58 -5.82 2.10 -3.24
N LYS A 59 -6.83 2.90 -3.63
CA LYS A 59 -6.59 4.16 -4.34
C LYS A 59 -5.72 5.10 -3.51
N SER A 60 -5.98 5.21 -2.20
CA SER A 60 -5.17 6.02 -1.28
C SER A 60 -3.71 5.54 -1.24
N LEU A 61 -3.47 4.23 -1.19
CA LEU A 61 -2.12 3.65 -1.26
C LEU A 61 -1.41 4.01 -2.57
N LEU A 62 -2.06 3.80 -3.72
CA LEU A 62 -1.48 4.04 -5.04
C LEU A 62 -1.26 5.52 -5.33
N ASP A 63 -2.18 6.40 -4.92
CA ASP A 63 -2.02 7.85 -5.06
C ASP A 63 -0.86 8.36 -4.20
N HIS A 64 -0.70 7.84 -2.97
CA HIS A 64 0.43 8.17 -2.11
C HIS A 64 1.77 7.72 -2.73
N ALA A 65 1.84 6.49 -3.24
CA ALA A 65 3.04 6.01 -3.93
C ALA A 65 3.35 6.84 -5.19
N LYS A 66 2.34 7.18 -6.00
CA LYS A 66 2.48 7.98 -7.23
C LYS A 66 3.00 9.40 -6.94
N THR A 67 2.43 10.06 -5.94
CA THR A 67 2.85 11.43 -5.54
C THR A 67 4.24 11.45 -4.91
N ASN A 68 4.73 10.32 -4.42
CA ASN A 68 6.08 10.13 -3.87
C ASN A 68 6.94 9.21 -4.77
N SER A 69 6.81 9.39 -6.09
CA SER A 69 7.54 8.59 -7.10
C SER A 69 9.04 8.87 -7.15
N ASP A 70 9.53 9.86 -6.39
CA ASP A 70 10.96 10.03 -6.10
C ASP A 70 11.54 8.85 -5.30
N VAL A 71 10.73 8.15 -4.51
CA VAL A 71 11.15 7.03 -3.67
C VAL A 71 10.38 5.74 -3.90
N TRP A 72 9.18 5.77 -4.50
CA TRP A 72 8.40 4.58 -4.84
C TRP A 72 8.42 4.29 -6.35
N LEU A 73 9.01 3.16 -6.75
CA LEU A 73 9.19 2.79 -8.15
C LEU A 73 7.99 2.04 -8.74
N GLY A 74 7.10 1.52 -7.91
CA GLY A 74 5.93 0.78 -8.36
C GLY A 74 5.28 -0.05 -7.25
N ALA A 75 4.20 -0.72 -7.61
CA ALA A 75 3.44 -1.61 -6.75
C ALA A 75 2.96 -2.83 -7.54
N ILE A 76 2.93 -3.99 -6.90
CA ILE A 76 2.55 -5.27 -7.50
C ILE A 76 1.40 -5.87 -6.69
N TRP A 77 0.27 -6.13 -7.36
CA TRP A 77 -0.93 -6.67 -6.73
C TRP A 77 -0.73 -8.13 -6.31
N TRP A 78 -1.14 -8.46 -5.08
CA TRP A 78 -1.22 -9.83 -4.60
C TRP A 78 -2.68 -10.31 -4.59
N ALA A 79 -3.07 -11.30 -5.39
CA ALA A 79 -2.32 -12.02 -6.40
C ALA A 79 -3.21 -12.27 -7.63
N ALA A 80 -2.60 -12.78 -8.69
CA ALA A 80 -3.28 -13.52 -9.75
C ALA A 80 -2.99 -15.01 -9.52
N GLY A 81 -2.48 -15.74 -10.53
CA GLY A 81 -2.17 -17.17 -10.40
C GLY A 81 -3.42 -18.04 -10.26
N PRO A 82 -3.32 -19.36 -10.51
CA PRO A 82 -4.51 -20.19 -10.68
C PRO A 82 -5.37 -20.27 -9.41
#